data_AF-A0A379TI42-F1
#
_entry.id   AF-A0A379TI42-F1
#
_cell.length_a   1.000
_cell.length_b   1.000
_cell.length_c   1.000
_cell.angle_alpha   90.00
_cell.angle_beta   90.00
_cell.angle_gamma   90.00
#
_symmetry.space_group_name_H-M   'P 1'
#
loop_
_entity.id
_entity.type
_entity.pdbx_description
1 polymer ?
#
loop_
_entity_poly.entity_id
_entity_poly.type
_entity_poly.pdbx_seq_one_letter_code
_entity_poly.pdbx_strand_id
1 'polypeptide(L)'
;MKKITLALSAVCLLFTLNHSANALVSSPSTLNPGTNVAKLAEQAPVHWVSVAQIENSLTGRPPMAVGFDIDDTVLFSSPGFLAWKENLLPEQRRLSEKSGLLGKNEQWLG
;
A
#
# COMPACT_ATOMS: atom_id res chain seq x y z
N MET A 1 -15.52 -26.93 37.50
CA MET A 1 -15.65 -26.12 36.27
C MET A 1 -14.44 -25.20 36.03
N LYS A 2 -14.01 -24.38 37.00
CA LYS A 2 -12.86 -23.44 36.84
C LYS A 2 -11.54 -24.07 36.34
N LYS A 3 -11.21 -25.28 36.80
CA LYS A 3 -9.97 -26.00 36.41
C LYS A 3 -9.96 -26.44 34.94
N ILE A 4 -11.14 -26.77 34.39
CA ILE A 4 -11.30 -27.20 32.99
C ILE A 4 -11.17 -25.99 32.07
N THR A 5 -11.77 -24.86 32.46
CA THR A 5 -11.63 -23.58 31.75
C THR A 5 -10.18 -23.10 31.71
N LEU A 6 -9.44 -23.24 32.82
CA LEU A 6 -8.02 -22.88 32.90
C LEU A 6 -7.16 -23.78 31.99
N ALA A 7 -7.43 -25.09 31.99
CA ALA A 7 -6.70 -26.04 31.15
C ALA A 7 -6.94 -25.76 29.65
N LEU A 8 -8.18 -25.47 29.26
CA LEU A 8 -8.51 -25.16 27.86
C LEU A 8 -7.87 -23.84 27.41
N SER A 9 -7.86 -22.83 28.28
CA SER A 9 -7.15 -21.56 28.06
C SER A 9 -5.65 -21.77 27.84
N ALA A 10 -5.00 -22.60 28.67
CA ALA A 10 -3.57 -22.88 28.53
C ALA A 10 -3.25 -23.63 27.22
N VAL A 11 -4.09 -24.58 26.82
CA VAL A 11 -3.93 -25.31 25.56
C VAL A 11 -4.09 -24.37 24.34
N CYS A 12 -5.07 -23.47 24.36
CA CYS A 12 -5.23 -22.47 23.29
C CYS A 12 -4.00 -21.56 23.16
N LEU A 13 -3.43 -21.10 24.29
CA LEU A 13 -2.21 -20.28 24.29
C LEU A 13 -1.01 -21.01 23.66
N LEU A 14 -0.82 -22.29 24.00
CA LEU A 14 0.26 -23.11 23.45
C LEU A 14 0.15 -23.32 21.93
N PHE A 15 -1.08 -23.41 21.39
CA PHE A 15 -1.28 -23.51 19.93
C PHE A 15 -0.99 -22.20 19.20
N THR A 16 -1.25 -21.04 19.81
CA THR A 16 -0.98 -19.73 19.19
C THR A 16 0.50 -19.33 19.18
N LEU A 17 1.30 -19.83 20.12
CA LEU A 17 2.73 -19.48 20.27
C LEU A 17 3.66 -20.25 19.32
N ASN A 18 3.18 -21.31 18.65
CA ASN A 18 3.97 -22.15 17.75
C ASN A 18 3.85 -21.78 16.27
N HIS A 19 3.31 -20.61 15.95
CA HIS A 19 3.25 -20.17 14.55
C HIS A 19 4.61 -19.60 14.13
N SER A 20 5.43 -20.43 13.49
CA SER A 20 6.64 -19.97 12.81
C SER A 20 6.25 -18.99 11.70
N ALA A 21 6.53 -17.70 11.93
CA ALA A 21 6.44 -16.69 10.89
C ALA A 21 7.56 -16.95 9.87
N ASN A 22 7.25 -17.66 8.79
CA ASN A 22 8.14 -17.74 7.64
C ASN A 22 8.11 -16.37 6.95
N ALA A 23 9.12 -15.54 7.21
CA ALA A 23 9.36 -14.37 6.38
C ALA A 23 9.67 -14.87 4.97
N LEU A 24 8.85 -14.47 3.99
CA LEU A 24 9.14 -14.67 2.58
C LEU A 24 10.38 -13.84 2.24
N VAL A 25 11.56 -14.44 2.38
CA VAL A 25 12.80 -13.86 1.87
C VAL A 25 12.69 -13.88 0.36
N SER A 26 12.64 -12.69 -0.25
CA SER A 26 12.73 -12.55 -1.69
C SER A 26 14.04 -13.18 -2.17
N SER A 27 13.94 -14.26 -2.95
CA SER A 27 15.10 -14.91 -3.55
C SER A 27 15.89 -13.89 -4.38
N PRO A 28 17.24 -13.86 -4.26
CA PRO A 28 18.04 -12.96 -5.05
C PRO A 28 17.85 -13.25 -6.54
N SER A 29 17.79 -12.20 -7.35
CA SER A 29 17.75 -12.33 -8.81
C SER A 29 18.96 -13.11 -9.31
N THR A 30 18.79 -13.85 -10.42
CA THR A 30 19.86 -14.61 -11.05
C THR A 30 20.97 -13.68 -11.56
N LEU A 31 22.23 -14.11 -11.44
CA LEU A 31 23.41 -13.30 -11.82
C LEU A 31 23.43 -12.95 -13.32
N ASN A 32 22.99 -13.88 -14.18
CA ASN A 32 22.90 -13.70 -15.63
C ASN A 32 21.50 -14.14 -16.09
N PRO A 33 20.47 -13.27 -15.98
CA PRO A 33 19.09 -13.68 -16.23
C PRO A 33 18.82 -14.03 -17.70
N GLY A 34 19.58 -13.44 -18.64
CA GLY A 34 19.34 -13.58 -20.08
C GLY A 34 17.92 -13.16 -20.49
N THR A 35 17.62 -13.24 -21.79
CA THR A 35 16.24 -13.12 -22.30
C THR A 35 16.14 -13.83 -23.65
N ASN A 36 14.93 -13.92 -24.21
CA ASN A 36 14.69 -14.46 -25.53
C ASN A 36 13.80 -13.52 -26.35
N VAL A 37 13.69 -13.77 -27.65
CA VAL A 37 12.90 -12.91 -28.55
C VAL A 37 11.41 -12.90 -28.21
N ALA A 38 10.87 -13.99 -27.66
CA ALA A 38 9.47 -14.04 -27.25
C ALA A 38 9.18 -13.07 -26.10
N LYS A 39 10.04 -13.04 -25.06
CA LYS A 39 9.94 -12.08 -23.95
C LYS A 39 10.18 -10.64 -24.40
N LEU A 40 11.04 -10.41 -25.39
CA LEU A 40 11.29 -9.09 -25.95
C LEU A 40 10.11 -8.58 -26.80
N ALA A 41 9.42 -9.49 -27.49
CA ALA A 41 8.27 -9.18 -28.34
C ALA A 41 6.93 -9.27 -27.59
N GLU A 42 6.94 -9.69 -26.32
CA GLU A 42 5.74 -9.78 -25.50
C GLU A 42 5.09 -8.40 -25.37
N GLN A 43 3.79 -8.34 -25.68
CA GLN A 43 2.98 -7.13 -25.53
C GLN A 43 1.80 -7.48 -24.62
N ALA A 44 1.60 -6.69 -23.57
CA ALA A 44 0.40 -6.79 -22.76
C ALA A 44 -0.83 -6.42 -23.61
N PRO A 45 -2.01 -7.03 -23.39
CA PRO A 45 -3.23 -6.74 -24.13
C PRO A 45 -3.85 -5.41 -23.69
N VAL A 46 -3.13 -4.31 -23.92
CA VAL A 46 -3.52 -2.95 -23.55
C VAL A 46 -4.08 -2.23 -24.76
N HIS A 47 -5.23 -1.58 -24.60
CA HIS A 47 -5.82 -0.73 -25.62
C HIS A 47 -5.16 0.65 -25.62
N TRP A 48 -4.00 0.75 -26.27
CA TRP A 48 -3.25 1.99 -26.41
C TRP A 48 -3.98 2.97 -27.34
N VAL A 49 -4.22 4.20 -26.86
CA VAL A 49 -4.80 5.29 -27.64
C VAL A 49 -3.94 6.55 -27.53
N SER A 50 -3.87 7.31 -28.63
CA SER A 50 -3.25 8.63 -28.66
C SER A 50 -4.28 9.74 -28.41
N VAL A 51 -3.81 10.93 -28.05
CA VAL A 51 -4.66 12.12 -27.92
C VAL A 51 -5.44 12.40 -29.22
N ALA A 52 -4.79 12.28 -30.37
CA ALA A 52 -5.43 12.48 -31.67
C ALA A 52 -6.53 11.44 -31.96
N GLN A 53 -6.36 10.18 -31.53
CA GLN A 53 -7.40 9.16 -31.66
C GLN A 53 -8.60 9.48 -30.75
N ILE A 54 -8.35 9.98 -29.54
CA ILE A 54 -9.41 10.42 -28.63
C ILE A 54 -10.16 11.61 -29.24
N GLU A 55 -9.46 12.65 -29.70
CA GLU A 55 -10.06 13.81 -30.37
C GLU A 55 -10.92 13.39 -31.57
N ASN A 56 -10.38 12.56 -32.46
CA ASN A 56 -11.11 12.08 -33.62
C ASN A 56 -12.38 11.29 -33.23
N SER A 57 -12.34 10.50 -32.15
CA SER A 57 -13.51 9.75 -31.64
C SER A 57 -14.65 10.65 -31.12
N LEU A 58 -14.34 11.92 -30.84
CA LEU A 58 -15.28 12.93 -30.34
C LEU A 58 -15.73 13.92 -31.42
N THR A 59 -15.30 13.76 -32.68
CA THR A 59 -15.67 14.64 -33.79
C THR A 59 -17.20 14.79 -33.91
N GLY A 60 -17.67 16.04 -33.99
CA GLY A 60 -19.09 16.36 -34.11
C GLY A 60 -19.89 16.26 -32.81
N ARG A 61 -19.28 15.89 -31.68
CA ARG A 61 -19.93 15.95 -30.38
C ARG A 61 -20.00 17.39 -29.87
N PRO A 62 -21.13 17.83 -29.27
CA PRO A 62 -21.21 19.16 -28.67
C PRO A 62 -20.30 19.27 -27.43
N PRO A 63 -20.01 20.51 -26.96
CA PRO A 63 -19.25 20.72 -25.73
C PRO A 63 -19.85 19.93 -24.56
N MET A 64 -18.97 19.31 -23.76
CA MET A 64 -19.35 18.51 -22.60
C MET A 64 -18.34 18.69 -21.48
N ALA A 65 -18.77 18.49 -20.24
CA ALA A 65 -17.86 18.43 -19.10
C ALA A 65 -17.06 17.12 -19.13
N VAL A 66 -15.76 17.22 -18.83
CA VAL A 66 -14.84 16.08 -18.65
C VAL A 66 -14.02 16.30 -17.38
N GLY A 67 -13.54 15.22 -16.77
CA GLY A 67 -12.76 15.26 -15.53
C GLY A 67 -11.34 14.75 -15.75
N PHE A 68 -10.40 15.29 -14.95
CA PHE A 68 -9.03 14.83 -14.88
C PHE A 68 -8.70 14.55 -13.41
N ASP A 69 -8.07 13.41 -13.15
CA ASP A 69 -7.37 13.21 -11.89
C ASP A 69 -6.13 14.13 -11.83
N ILE A 70 -5.60 14.36 -10.62
CA ILE A 70 -4.54 15.33 -10.39
C ILE A 70 -3.17 14.65 -10.31
N ASP A 71 -3.02 13.77 -9.33
CA ASP A 71 -1.73 13.22 -8.95
C ASP A 71 -1.21 12.19 -9.96
N ASP A 72 -0.03 12.45 -10.51
CA ASP A 72 0.63 11.66 -11.55
C ASP A 72 -0.22 11.47 -12.84
N THR A 73 -1.28 12.29 -13.00
CA THR A 73 -2.09 12.38 -14.23
C THR A 73 -1.83 13.70 -14.96
N VAL A 74 -2.02 14.85 -14.29
CA VAL A 74 -1.73 16.18 -14.85
C VAL A 74 -0.58 16.88 -14.14
N LEU A 75 -0.28 16.48 -12.90
CA LEU A 75 0.82 16.99 -12.11
C LEU A 75 1.70 15.83 -11.67
N PHE A 76 3.00 15.89 -11.99
CA PHE A 76 4.00 15.03 -11.34
C PHE A 76 4.16 15.47 -9.88
N SER A 77 3.36 14.90 -8.98
CA SER A 77 3.19 15.38 -7.61
C SER A 77 3.98 14.58 -6.58
N SER A 78 4.57 13.45 -7.00
CA SER A 78 5.47 12.62 -6.19
C SER A 78 6.48 13.39 -5.31
N PRO A 79 7.15 14.48 -5.78
CA PRO A 79 8.06 15.25 -4.93
C PRO A 79 7.40 15.84 -3.68
N GLY A 80 6.17 16.36 -3.81
CA GLY A 80 5.42 16.93 -2.68
C GLY A 80 5.03 15.85 -1.66
N PHE A 81 4.58 14.69 -2.15
CA PHE A 81 4.25 13.55 -1.30
C PHE A 81 5.48 13.00 -0.56
N LEU A 82 6.64 12.93 -1.22
CA LEU A 82 7.89 12.51 -0.58
C LEU A 82 8.31 13.48 0.52
N ALA A 83 8.33 14.79 0.23
CA ALA A 83 8.65 15.81 1.22
C ALA A 83 7.70 15.75 2.43
N TRP A 84 6.40 15.53 2.20
CA TRP A 84 5.42 15.34 3.27
C TRP A 84 5.71 14.07 4.10
N LYS A 85 6.02 12.96 3.44
CA LYS A 85 6.35 11.68 4.08
C LYS A 85 7.58 11.79 4.97
N GLU A 86 8.59 12.53 4.54
CA GLU A 86 9.85 12.66 5.28
C GLU A 86 9.73 13.64 6.45
N ASN A 87 8.98 14.73 6.30
CA ASN A 87 8.98 15.82 7.27
C ASN A 87 7.79 15.81 8.23
N LEU A 88 6.59 15.42 7.78
CA LEU A 88 5.35 15.61 8.54
C LEU A 88 4.82 14.30 9.14
N LEU A 89 4.94 13.18 8.43
CA LEU A 89 4.51 11.87 8.97
C LEU A 89 5.22 11.46 10.26
N PRO A 90 6.55 11.65 10.43
CA PRO A 90 7.23 11.27 11.68
C PRO A 90 6.75 12.11 12.86
N GLU A 91 6.46 13.40 12.63
CA GLU A 91 5.99 14.30 13.67
C GLU A 91 4.54 14.00 14.07
N GLN A 92 3.66 13.73 13.10
CA GLN A 92 2.29 13.28 13.39
C GLN A 92 2.26 11.96 14.17
N ARG A 93 3.14 11.01 13.82
CA ARG A 93 3.31 9.76 14.58
C ARG A 93 3.76 10.02 16.01
N ARG A 94 4.78 10.88 16.20
CA ARG A 94 5.31 11.25 17.51
C ARG A 94 4.24 11.90 18.41
N LEU A 95 3.42 12.79 17.84
CA LEU A 95 2.33 13.45 18.56
C LEU A 95 1.22 12.47 18.94
N SER A 96 0.84 11.57 18.02
CA SER A 96 -0.12 10.50 18.29
C SER A 96 0.35 9.57 19.42
N GLU A 97 1.60 9.11 19.38
CA GLU A 97 2.19 8.27 20.43
C GLU A 97 2.22 8.99 21.78
N LYS A 98 2.61 10.27 21.83
CA LYS A 98 2.56 11.09 23.06
C LYS A 98 1.13 11.21 23.60
N SER A 99 0.14 11.46 22.74
CA SER A 99 -1.26 11.58 23.16
C SER A 99 -1.82 10.25 23.70
N GLY A 100 -1.44 9.11 23.09
CA GLY A 100 -1.83 7.79 23.56
C GLY A 100 -1.15 7.38 24.87
N LEU A 101 0.07 7.87 25.14
CA LEU A 101 0.73 7.71 26.43
C LEU A 101 0.08 8.58 27.51
N LEU A 102 -0.26 9.83 27.20
CA LEU A 102 -0.94 10.72 28.14
C LEU A 102 -2.36 10.22 28.48
N GLY A 103 -3.14 9.80 27.48
CA GLY A 103 -4.49 9.26 27.70
C GLY A 103 -4.52 7.95 28.48
N LYS A 104 -3.45 7.14 28.44
CA LYS A 104 -3.31 5.96 29.31
C LYS A 104 -3.00 6.31 30.76
N ASN A 105 -2.29 7.40 31.00
CA ASN A 105 -1.91 7.81 32.36
C ASN A 105 -3.09 8.44 33.14
N GLU A 106 -4.07 9.03 32.46
CA GLU A 106 -5.26 9.57 33.11
C GLU A 106 -6.30 8.51 33.49
N GLN A 107 -6.30 7.34 32.84
CA GLN A 107 -7.17 6.22 33.20
C GLN A 107 -6.80 5.51 34.51
N TRP A 108 -5.64 5.82 35.09
CA TRP A 108 -5.18 5.27 36.39
C TRP A 108 -5.36 6.24 37.57
N LEU A 109 -5.92 7.44 37.33
CA LEU A 109 -6.11 8.48 38.35
C LEU A 109 -7.58 8.69 38.76
N GLY A 110 -8.49 7.79 38.38
CA GLY A 110 -9.91 7.78 38.76
C GLY A 110 -10.26 6.68 39.75
#